data_AF-A0A9P4TJ19-F1
#
_entry.id   AF-A0A9P4TJ19-F1
#
_cell.length_a   1.000
_cell.length_b   1.000
_cell.length_c   1.000
_cell.angle_alpha   90.00
_cell.angle_beta   90.00
_cell.angle_gamma   90.00
#
_symmetry.space_group_name_H-M   'P 1'
#
loop_
_entity.id
_entity.type
_entity.pdbx_description
1 polymer ?
#
loop_
_entity_poly.entity_id
_entity_poly.type
_entity_poly.pdbx_seq_one_letter_code
_entity_poly.pdbx_strand_id
1 'polypeptide(L)'
;MGMPPMLSEQDYDTRLPSNINDDDINEQDEIPPNILPASACTDCSIQIAFAESLPRRLQIIRLLNGLHFDLAYSEALRMGTELTKLCEAKTSFFKEAFRKGARVTPFQIKLHDSLVRRFVLGLHRPFFAKAKDNPQYHYSRKICLDASLAILAPATAPVDGVEDDWTLMTYRAVGFFKALILYAISTIYFELNSQIEEQQKLHNLMAPMVWETEGRQIPALPPQSQILYDALLRAHRIALLRLQNGETNPKGVVFFACATARIDALVAGADPEAKVLETARSSIVEMRRIMADVYEQEHGDSIDLNTSVARDRSHGRGDGADDVTGQHVPTGTEANADIDVAMGADSEFGLELQSSLSGDLDFSSQFLQDPEWFFSSSDWTGMLGDSMDIGL
;
A
#
# COMPACT_ATOMS: atom_id res chain seq x y z
N MET A 1 9.50 -11.07 3.26
CA MET A 1 10.25 -10.54 4.42
C MET A 1 11.39 -9.66 3.93
N GLY A 2 11.47 -8.40 4.39
CA GLY A 2 12.50 -7.45 3.99
C GLY A 2 13.79 -7.58 4.80
N MET A 3 14.94 -7.46 4.14
CA MET A 3 16.24 -7.39 4.81
C MET A 3 16.43 -6.03 5.49
N PRO A 4 17.12 -5.94 6.64
CA PRO A 4 17.59 -4.67 7.18
C PRO A 4 18.37 -3.89 6.11
N PRO A 5 18.29 -2.55 6.08
CA PRO A 5 19.09 -1.76 5.15
C PRO A 5 20.58 -2.03 5.38
N MET A 6 21.33 -2.14 4.28
CA MET A 6 22.79 -2.30 4.32
C MET A 6 23.52 -1.02 4.77
N LEU A 7 22.81 0.11 4.89
CA LEU A 7 23.34 1.41 5.29
C LEU A 7 22.92 1.79 6.72
N SER A 8 23.88 2.20 7.54
CA SER A 8 23.73 2.72 8.91
C SER A 8 24.21 4.16 8.99
N GLU A 9 23.88 4.84 10.08
CA GLU A 9 24.40 6.20 10.35
C GLU A 9 25.92 6.22 10.55
N GLN A 10 26.55 5.07 10.82
CA GLN A 10 28.00 4.95 10.99
C GLN A 10 28.73 4.75 9.65
N ASP A 11 28.02 4.51 8.56
CA ASP A 11 28.61 4.21 7.25
C ASP A 11 28.88 5.45 6.39
N TYR A 12 28.54 6.65 6.89
CA TYR A 12 28.80 7.91 6.19
C TYR A 12 29.13 9.04 7.19
N ASP A 13 30.10 9.89 6.82
CA ASP A 13 30.51 11.08 7.57
C ASP A 13 30.32 12.38 6.74
N THR A 14 29.75 12.26 5.54
CA THR A 14 29.51 13.38 4.64
C THR A 14 28.49 14.36 5.22
N ARG A 15 28.72 15.66 5.01
CA ARG A 15 27.73 16.70 5.34
C ARG A 15 26.50 16.57 4.45
N LEU A 16 25.40 17.19 4.89
CA LEU A 16 24.21 17.37 4.07
C LEU A 16 24.55 18.13 2.76
N PRO A 17 23.76 17.97 1.69
CA PRO A 17 23.91 18.75 0.48
C PRO A 17 23.94 20.26 0.78
N SER A 18 24.74 21.01 0.03
CA SER A 18 24.80 22.47 0.17
C SER A 18 23.49 23.10 -0.34
N ASN A 19 23.06 24.18 0.31
CA ASN A 19 21.84 24.90 -0.06
C ASN A 19 22.11 25.88 -1.20
N ILE A 20 22.06 25.40 -2.44
CA ILE A 20 22.37 26.14 -3.67
C ILE A 20 21.30 25.87 -4.74
N ASN A 21 21.19 26.74 -5.74
CA ASN A 21 20.34 26.49 -6.91
C ASN A 21 21.13 25.71 -7.96
N ASP A 22 20.42 25.03 -8.87
CA ASP A 22 21.07 24.26 -9.93
C ASP A 22 21.82 25.19 -10.90
N ASP A 23 21.30 26.40 -11.11
CA ASP A 23 21.93 27.45 -11.94
C ASP A 23 23.29 27.91 -11.38
N ASP A 24 23.58 27.67 -10.10
CA ASP A 24 24.84 28.02 -9.43
C ASP A 24 25.89 26.89 -9.52
N ILE A 25 25.57 25.76 -10.17
CA ILE A 25 26.46 24.60 -10.31
C ILE A 25 27.11 24.62 -11.71
N ASN A 26 28.42 24.87 -11.76
CA ASN A 26 29.19 24.84 -13.00
C ASN A 26 30.55 24.16 -12.79
N GLU A 27 30.90 23.20 -13.65
CA GLU A 27 32.17 22.46 -13.61
C GLU A 27 33.40 23.35 -13.84
N GLN A 28 33.21 24.50 -14.49
CA GLN A 28 34.29 25.41 -14.88
C GLN A 28 34.57 26.49 -13.82
N ASP A 29 33.76 26.57 -12.77
CA ASP A 29 33.91 27.59 -11.74
C ASP A 29 35.01 27.21 -10.74
N GLU A 30 36.07 28.02 -10.68
CA GLU A 30 37.13 27.88 -9.67
C GLU A 30 36.70 28.39 -8.29
N ILE A 31 35.58 29.11 -8.22
CA ILE A 31 35.04 29.71 -7.00
C ILE A 31 33.88 28.83 -6.49
N PRO A 32 33.88 28.42 -5.21
CA PRO A 32 32.75 27.68 -4.64
C PRO A 32 31.43 28.45 -4.78
N PRO A 33 30.31 27.76 -5.03
CA PRO A 33 29.00 28.40 -5.16
C PRO A 33 28.60 29.08 -3.86
N ASN A 34 27.82 30.15 -3.98
CA ASN A 34 27.32 30.89 -2.83
C ASN A 34 26.28 30.06 -2.08
N ILE A 35 26.63 29.58 -0.89
CA ILE A 35 25.73 28.78 -0.05
C ILE A 35 24.68 29.69 0.60
N LEU A 36 23.42 29.47 0.26
CA LEU A 36 22.30 30.26 0.78
C LEU A 36 21.90 29.80 2.21
N PRO A 37 21.34 30.70 3.04
CA PRO A 37 20.93 30.35 4.40
C PRO A 37 19.80 29.31 4.37
N ALA A 38 19.71 28.47 5.40
CA ALA A 38 18.69 27.41 5.50
C ALA A 38 17.23 27.91 5.49
N SER A 39 17.01 29.22 5.69
CA SER A 39 15.71 29.88 5.56
C SER A 39 15.32 30.19 4.12
N ALA A 40 16.25 30.13 3.16
CA ALA A 40 15.99 30.32 1.74
C ALA A 40 15.71 28.97 1.07
N CYS A 41 14.65 28.91 0.28
CA CYS A 41 14.32 27.76 -0.55
C CYS A 41 15.10 27.83 -1.86
N THR A 42 15.72 26.71 -2.21
CA THR A 42 16.60 26.49 -3.37
C THR A 42 16.20 25.19 -4.07
N ASP A 43 16.79 24.92 -5.23
CA ASP A 43 16.56 23.68 -5.98
C ASP A 43 17.02 22.42 -5.19
N CYS A 44 18.02 22.56 -4.31
CA CYS A 44 18.51 21.49 -3.42
C CYS A 44 17.68 21.29 -2.13
N SER A 45 16.69 22.14 -1.84
CA SER A 45 16.06 22.16 -0.51
C SER A 45 15.27 20.89 -0.18
N ILE A 46 14.69 20.21 -1.19
CA ILE A 46 13.96 18.94 -0.99
C ILE A 46 14.93 17.80 -0.63
N GLN A 47 16.07 17.73 -1.31
CA GLN A 47 17.15 16.76 -1.08
C GLN A 47 17.72 16.93 0.32
N ILE A 48 17.93 18.19 0.74
CA ILE A 48 18.36 18.53 2.11
C ILE A 48 17.33 18.02 3.13
N ALA A 49 16.03 18.25 2.92
CA ALA A 49 14.99 17.77 3.82
C ALA A 49 14.92 16.23 3.91
N PHE A 50 15.10 15.52 2.79
CA PHE A 50 15.22 14.06 2.80
C PHE A 50 16.45 13.57 3.55
N ALA A 51 17.59 14.25 3.40
CA ALA A 51 18.84 13.91 4.07
C ALA A 51 18.76 14.17 5.59
N GLU A 52 18.12 15.26 6.02
CA GLU A 52 17.92 15.55 7.45
C GLU A 52 17.06 14.49 8.17
N SER A 53 16.04 13.96 7.47
CA SER A 53 15.17 12.91 8.01
C SER A 53 15.74 11.49 7.87
N LEU A 54 16.80 11.30 7.06
CA LEU A 54 17.37 9.99 6.74
C LEU A 54 17.79 9.18 7.98
N PRO A 55 18.51 9.73 8.97
CA PRO A 55 18.91 8.99 10.18
C PRO A 55 17.71 8.32 10.88
N ARG A 56 16.63 9.08 11.08
CA ARG A 56 15.41 8.60 11.76
C ARG A 56 14.69 7.54 10.93
N ARG A 57 14.65 7.73 9.60
CA ARG A 57 14.07 6.74 8.67
C ARG A 57 14.87 5.43 8.66
N LEU A 58 16.19 5.50 8.72
CA LEU A 58 17.08 4.33 8.83
C LEU A 58 16.88 3.60 10.16
N GLN A 59 16.79 4.34 11.27
CA GLN A 59 16.50 3.76 12.58
C GLN A 59 15.17 2.98 12.58
N ILE A 60 14.10 3.58 12.05
CA ILE A 60 12.78 2.92 11.95
C ILE A 60 12.85 1.68 11.09
N ILE A 61 13.42 1.75 9.88
CA ILE A 61 13.38 0.60 8.96
C ILE A 61 14.28 -0.55 9.42
N ARG A 62 15.40 -0.26 10.10
CA ARG A 62 16.25 -1.29 10.75
C ARG A 62 15.47 -2.04 11.83
N LEU A 63 14.72 -1.32 12.64
CA LEU A 63 13.86 -1.90 13.66
C LEU A 63 12.76 -2.76 13.05
N LEU A 64 12.05 -2.25 12.04
CA LEU A 64 10.94 -2.95 11.38
C LEU A 64 11.39 -4.23 10.64
N ASN A 65 12.59 -4.23 10.08
CA ASN A 65 13.15 -5.38 9.34
C ASN A 65 14.12 -6.22 10.20
N GLY A 66 14.20 -5.97 11.51
CA GLY A 66 15.06 -6.73 12.41
C GLY A 66 14.54 -8.16 12.61
N LEU A 67 15.45 -9.13 12.76
CA LEU A 67 15.11 -10.54 13.02
C LEU A 67 14.31 -10.72 14.33
N HIS A 68 14.56 -9.85 15.31
CA HIS A 68 13.81 -9.78 16.55
C HIS A 68 13.02 -8.49 16.57
N PHE A 69 11.76 -8.55 16.13
CA PHE A 69 10.86 -7.41 16.23
C PHE A 69 10.32 -7.31 17.67
N ASP A 70 11.01 -6.52 18.49
CA ASP A 70 10.56 -6.14 19.83
C ASP A 70 10.50 -4.60 19.94
N LEU A 71 9.33 -4.05 19.63
CA LEU A 71 9.07 -2.61 19.70
C LEU A 71 8.14 -2.30 20.86
N ALA A 72 8.67 -1.61 21.87
CA ALA A 72 7.87 -1.04 22.94
C ALA A 72 6.98 0.09 22.43
N TYR A 73 5.73 0.16 22.90
CA TYR A 73 4.80 1.18 22.43
C TYR A 73 5.27 2.61 22.72
N SER A 74 5.87 2.85 23.89
CA SER A 74 6.47 4.15 24.23
C SER A 74 7.55 4.59 23.24
N GLU A 75 8.33 3.63 22.72
CA GLU A 75 9.38 3.92 21.75
C GLU A 75 8.82 4.22 20.36
N ALA A 76 7.76 3.50 19.96
CA ALA A 76 7.00 3.81 18.75
C ALA A 76 6.42 5.24 18.80
N LEU A 77 5.85 5.64 19.95
CA LEU A 77 5.35 7.00 20.17
C LEU A 77 6.47 8.04 20.05
N ARG A 78 7.62 7.80 20.67
CA ARG A 78 8.77 8.72 20.63
C ARG A 78 9.28 8.91 19.21
N MET A 79 9.65 7.81 18.54
CA MET A 79 10.20 7.83 17.18
C MET A 79 9.20 8.40 16.16
N GLY A 80 7.92 8.01 16.27
CA GLY A 80 6.86 8.51 15.41
C GLY A 80 6.63 10.01 15.57
N THR A 81 6.64 10.51 16.81
CA THR A 81 6.48 11.94 17.11
C THR A 81 7.66 12.75 16.58
N GLU A 82 8.89 12.29 16.78
CA GLU A 82 10.10 12.96 16.28
C GLU A 82 10.09 13.08 14.75
N LEU A 83 9.79 11.99 14.04
CA LEU A 83 9.75 12.01 12.58
C LEU A 83 8.59 12.86 12.04
N THR A 84 7.42 12.80 12.69
CA THR A 84 6.26 13.61 12.31
C THR A 84 6.57 15.10 12.43
N LYS A 85 7.20 15.54 13.52
CA LYS A 85 7.62 16.93 13.71
C LYS A 85 8.59 17.42 12.62
N LEU A 86 9.58 16.60 12.26
CA LEU A 86 10.51 16.92 11.18
C LEU A 86 9.78 17.08 9.84
N CYS A 87 8.87 16.14 9.53
CA CYS A 87 8.06 16.18 8.32
C CYS A 87 7.19 17.44 8.26
N GLU A 88 6.45 17.74 9.33
CA GLU A 88 5.54 18.89 9.40
C GLU A 88 6.27 20.23 9.29
N ALA A 89 7.42 20.36 9.94
CA ALA A 89 8.25 21.57 9.85
C ALA A 89 8.69 21.83 8.40
N LYS A 90 9.19 20.80 7.70
CA LYS A 90 9.63 20.93 6.30
C LYS A 90 8.47 21.12 5.33
N THR A 91 7.38 20.38 5.49
CA THR A 91 6.17 20.58 4.68
C THR A 91 5.63 22.01 4.84
N SER A 92 5.66 22.58 6.05
CA SER A 92 5.25 23.97 6.29
C SER A 92 6.19 24.97 5.63
N PHE A 93 7.51 24.76 5.75
CA PHE A 93 8.53 25.57 5.09
C PHE A 93 8.33 25.60 3.56
N PHE A 94 8.17 24.44 2.92
CA PHE A 94 8.00 24.39 1.47
C PHE A 94 6.68 24.97 1.00
N LYS A 95 5.57 24.75 1.73
CA LYS A 95 4.29 25.38 1.42
C LYS A 95 4.39 26.90 1.45
N GLU A 96 5.11 27.45 2.42
CA GLU A 96 5.33 28.89 2.51
C GLU A 96 6.25 29.41 1.40
N ALA A 97 7.31 28.68 1.07
CA ALA A 97 8.20 29.01 -0.05
C ALA A 97 7.44 29.00 -1.39
N PHE A 98 6.60 27.99 -1.63
CA PHE A 98 5.75 27.91 -2.82
C PHE A 98 4.81 29.13 -2.93
N ARG A 99 4.15 29.51 -1.83
CA ARG A 99 3.28 30.72 -1.81
C ARG A 99 4.04 32.01 -2.09
N LYS A 100 5.33 32.06 -1.76
CA LYS A 100 6.24 33.19 -2.03
C LYS A 100 6.84 33.15 -3.44
N GLY A 101 6.46 32.19 -4.28
CA GLY A 101 6.93 32.08 -5.67
C GLY A 101 8.29 31.39 -5.82
N ALA A 102 8.74 30.61 -4.82
CA ALA A 102 9.89 29.73 -5.00
C ALA A 102 9.60 28.63 -6.05
N ARG A 103 10.65 28.10 -6.68
CA ARG A 103 10.55 27.08 -7.75
C ARG A 103 10.04 25.70 -7.28
N VAL A 104 9.92 25.48 -5.96
CA VAL A 104 9.41 24.22 -5.41
C VAL A 104 7.97 23.96 -5.85
N THR A 105 7.67 22.74 -6.29
CA THR A 105 6.35 22.38 -6.83
C THR A 105 5.45 21.69 -5.80
N PRO A 106 4.11 21.74 -5.93
CA PRO A 106 3.20 20.97 -5.09
C PRO A 106 3.52 19.47 -5.08
N PHE A 107 3.94 18.92 -6.23
CA PHE A 107 4.38 17.54 -6.36
C PHE A 107 5.59 17.23 -5.49
N GLN A 108 6.65 18.03 -5.54
CA GLN A 108 7.84 17.83 -4.70
C GLN A 108 7.52 17.88 -3.20
N ILE A 109 6.67 18.82 -2.78
CA ILE A 109 6.19 18.94 -1.40
C ILE A 109 5.46 17.67 -0.97
N LYS A 110 4.54 17.21 -1.83
CA LYS A 110 3.72 16.03 -1.59
C LYS A 110 4.55 14.75 -1.55
N LEU A 111 5.53 14.64 -2.45
CA LEU A 111 6.47 13.53 -2.53
C LEU A 111 7.27 13.41 -1.23
N HIS A 112 7.84 14.52 -0.75
CA HIS A 112 8.52 14.56 0.54
C HIS A 112 7.61 14.14 1.69
N ASP A 113 6.44 14.78 1.82
CA ASP A 113 5.48 14.51 2.90
C ASP A 113 5.09 13.02 2.94
N SER A 114 4.71 12.44 1.80
CA SER A 114 4.22 11.07 1.71
C SER A 114 5.33 10.03 1.92
N LEU A 115 6.52 10.25 1.36
CA LEU A 115 7.65 9.34 1.52
C LEU A 115 8.22 9.34 2.93
N VAL A 116 8.07 10.43 3.69
CA VAL A 116 8.43 10.46 5.11
C VAL A 116 7.32 9.83 5.97
N ARG A 117 6.05 10.18 5.74
CA ARG A 117 4.91 9.62 6.50
C ARG A 117 4.79 8.10 6.41
N ARG A 118 5.25 7.46 5.33
CA ARG A 118 5.22 5.99 5.21
C ARG A 118 5.98 5.27 6.34
N PHE A 119 7.03 5.88 6.88
CA PHE A 119 7.79 5.29 7.99
C PHE A 119 7.02 5.38 9.30
N VAL A 120 6.27 6.47 9.51
CA VAL A 120 5.33 6.60 10.64
C VAL A 120 4.21 5.56 10.52
N LEU A 121 3.65 5.38 9.32
CA LEU A 121 2.64 4.36 9.05
C LEU A 121 3.16 2.95 9.38
N GLY A 122 4.36 2.60 8.91
CA GLY A 122 5.00 1.32 9.19
C GLY A 122 5.27 1.10 10.68
N LEU A 123 5.76 2.14 11.38
CA LEU A 123 6.08 2.10 12.81
C LEU A 123 4.84 1.85 13.69
N HIS A 124 3.71 2.47 13.36
CA HIS A 124 2.48 2.37 14.14
C HIS A 124 1.59 1.17 13.77
N ARG A 125 1.81 0.52 12.63
CA ARG A 125 0.99 -0.59 12.13
C ARG A 125 0.77 -1.74 13.13
N PRO A 126 1.78 -2.24 13.86
CA PRO A 126 1.56 -3.32 14.83
C PRO A 126 0.62 -2.92 15.98
N PHE A 127 0.57 -1.63 16.30
CA PHE A 127 -0.30 -1.09 17.35
C PHE A 127 -1.67 -0.68 16.81
N PHE A 128 -1.75 -0.24 15.56
CA PHE A 128 -3.01 -0.02 14.84
C PHE A 128 -3.89 -1.27 14.88
N ALA A 129 -3.33 -2.44 14.52
CA ALA A 129 -4.08 -3.70 14.56
C ALA A 129 -4.58 -4.04 15.97
N LYS A 130 -3.79 -3.76 17.00
CA LYS A 130 -4.14 -4.00 18.42
C LYS A 130 -5.16 -3.00 18.97
N ALA A 131 -5.41 -1.88 18.28
CA ALA A 131 -6.28 -0.82 18.77
C ALA A 131 -7.76 -1.21 18.77
N LYS A 132 -8.16 -2.23 17.98
CA LYS A 132 -9.52 -2.79 17.97
C LYS A 132 -9.90 -3.37 19.34
N ASP A 133 -8.95 -4.06 19.98
CA ASP A 133 -9.19 -4.77 21.25
C ASP A 133 -8.65 -4.02 22.47
N ASN A 134 -7.72 -3.09 22.27
CA ASN A 134 -7.08 -2.36 23.36
C ASN A 134 -7.02 -0.84 23.11
N PRO A 135 -7.82 -0.06 23.83
CA PRO A 135 -7.89 1.40 23.70
C PRO A 135 -6.58 2.15 23.92
N GLN A 136 -5.60 1.55 24.60
CA GLN A 136 -4.29 2.18 24.81
C GLN A 136 -3.57 2.51 23.49
N TYR A 137 -3.92 1.81 22.40
CA TYR A 137 -3.34 2.00 21.08
C TYR A 137 -4.14 2.93 20.16
N HIS A 138 -5.20 3.59 20.65
CA HIS A 138 -6.01 4.51 19.84
C HIS A 138 -5.22 5.66 19.19
N TYR A 139 -4.11 6.09 19.79
CA TYR A 139 -3.23 7.06 19.14
C TYR A 139 -2.64 6.51 17.83
N SER A 140 -2.21 5.25 17.82
CA SER A 140 -1.73 4.59 16.59
C SER A 140 -2.84 4.41 15.58
N ARG A 141 -4.06 4.07 16.03
CA ARG A 141 -5.27 4.05 15.19
C ARG A 141 -5.42 5.36 14.40
N LYS A 142 -5.41 6.48 15.13
CA LYS A 142 -5.52 7.83 14.55
C LYS A 142 -4.35 8.15 13.62
N ILE A 143 -3.11 7.97 14.04
CA ILE A 143 -1.92 8.36 13.26
C ILE A 143 -1.83 7.57 11.95
N CYS A 144 -2.12 6.27 11.96
CA CYS A 144 -2.14 5.48 10.73
C CYS A 144 -3.23 5.96 9.77
N LEU A 145 -4.44 6.27 10.27
CA LEU A 145 -5.52 6.80 9.46
C LEU A 145 -5.15 8.17 8.85
N ASP A 146 -4.69 9.11 9.67
CA ASP A 146 -4.28 10.45 9.25
C ASP A 146 -3.16 10.38 8.20
N ALA A 147 -2.15 9.53 8.42
CA ALA A 147 -1.06 9.31 7.46
C ALA A 147 -1.57 8.71 6.14
N SER A 148 -2.49 7.75 6.21
CA SER A 148 -3.05 7.08 5.02
C SER A 148 -3.88 8.03 4.17
N LEU A 149 -4.74 8.83 4.80
CA LEU A 149 -5.50 9.89 4.14
C LEU A 149 -4.56 10.95 3.55
N ALA A 150 -3.51 11.34 4.29
CA ALA A 150 -2.51 12.27 3.80
C ALA A 150 -1.75 11.73 2.60
N ILE A 151 -1.40 10.43 2.54
CA ILE A 151 -0.73 9.81 1.39
C ILE A 151 -1.65 9.79 0.16
N LEU A 152 -2.94 9.46 0.33
CA LEU A 152 -3.89 9.33 -0.78
C LEU A 152 -4.49 10.65 -1.27
N ALA A 153 -4.39 11.73 -0.49
CA ALA A 153 -4.87 13.03 -0.94
C ALA A 153 -4.10 13.50 -2.20
N PRO A 154 -4.72 14.28 -3.10
CA PRO A 154 -4.01 14.90 -4.23
C PRO A 154 -2.94 15.91 -3.75
N ALA A 155 -2.00 16.29 -4.62
CA ALA A 155 -1.04 17.34 -4.31
C ALA A 155 -1.65 18.75 -4.42
N THR A 156 -2.62 18.93 -5.31
CA THR A 156 -3.30 20.20 -5.58
C THR A 156 -4.81 20.07 -5.39
N ALA A 157 -5.51 21.22 -5.37
CA ALA A 157 -6.97 21.21 -5.44
C ALA A 157 -7.42 20.55 -6.76
N PRO A 158 -8.54 19.80 -6.75
CA PRO A 158 -9.07 19.18 -7.96
C PRO A 158 -9.48 20.26 -8.96
N VAL A 159 -9.07 20.08 -10.21
CA VAL A 159 -9.47 20.89 -11.36
C VAL A 159 -10.10 19.95 -12.37
N ASP A 160 -11.29 20.30 -12.88
CA ASP A 160 -12.03 19.43 -13.78
C ASP A 160 -11.21 19.05 -15.02
N GLY A 161 -11.11 17.74 -15.28
CA GLY A 161 -10.36 17.19 -16.40
C GLY A 161 -8.84 17.23 -16.28
N VAL A 162 -8.29 17.74 -15.18
CA VAL A 162 -6.83 17.82 -14.95
C VAL A 162 -6.45 17.03 -13.71
N GLU A 163 -5.66 15.98 -13.91
CA GLU A 163 -5.06 15.22 -12.82
C GLU A 163 -3.69 15.81 -12.47
N ASP A 164 -3.43 15.96 -11.17
CA ASP A 164 -2.13 16.42 -10.68
C ASP A 164 -1.07 15.32 -10.72
N ASP A 165 0.20 15.71 -10.76
CA ASP A 165 1.33 14.77 -10.89
C ASP A 165 1.34 13.68 -9.80
N TRP A 166 0.89 13.99 -8.58
CA TRP A 166 0.81 12.98 -7.52
C TRP A 166 -0.28 11.96 -7.80
N THR A 167 -1.47 12.42 -8.20
CA THR A 167 -2.56 11.54 -8.66
C THR A 167 -2.11 10.65 -9.81
N LEU A 168 -1.47 11.22 -10.85
CA LEU A 168 -0.90 10.45 -11.97
C LEU A 168 0.08 9.38 -11.49
N MET A 169 0.95 9.73 -10.53
CA MET A 169 1.93 8.81 -9.98
C MET A 169 1.29 7.60 -9.28
N THR A 170 0.12 7.76 -8.64
CA THR A 170 -0.55 6.64 -7.93
C THR A 170 -0.89 5.46 -8.84
N TYR A 171 -1.16 5.72 -10.13
CA TYR A 171 -1.56 4.69 -11.08
C TYR A 171 -0.59 4.49 -12.26
N ARG A 172 0.47 5.30 -12.38
CA ARG A 172 1.54 5.12 -13.38
C ARG A 172 2.86 4.64 -12.79
N ALA A 173 3.12 4.86 -11.50
CA ALA A 173 4.37 4.44 -10.89
C ALA A 173 4.41 2.92 -10.64
N VAL A 174 5.62 2.38 -10.60
CA VAL A 174 5.90 0.96 -10.31
C VAL A 174 6.68 0.80 -8.99
N GLY A 175 6.94 -0.45 -8.59
CA GLY A 175 7.76 -0.76 -7.43
C GLY A 175 7.11 -0.36 -6.10
N PHE A 176 7.88 0.27 -5.20
CA PHE A 176 7.45 0.53 -3.82
C PHE A 176 6.24 1.46 -3.72
N PHE A 177 5.97 2.30 -4.74
CA PHE A 177 4.81 3.19 -4.75
C PHE A 177 3.50 2.41 -4.71
N LYS A 178 3.42 1.27 -5.43
CA LYS A 178 2.26 0.37 -5.37
C LYS A 178 2.01 -0.10 -3.93
N ALA A 179 3.06 -0.50 -3.23
CA ALA A 179 2.97 -0.94 -1.84
C ALA A 179 2.52 0.20 -0.92
N LEU A 180 3.09 1.40 -1.08
CA LEU A 180 2.69 2.58 -0.31
C LEU A 180 1.18 2.84 -0.39
N ILE A 181 0.64 2.84 -1.61
CA ILE A 181 -0.78 3.11 -1.87
C ILE A 181 -1.65 1.98 -1.30
N LEU A 182 -1.29 0.72 -1.53
CA LEU A 182 -1.99 -0.43 -0.97
C LEU A 182 -2.07 -0.36 0.56
N TYR A 183 -0.96 -0.07 1.23
CA TYR A 183 -0.92 0.06 2.69
C TYR A 183 -1.87 1.13 3.20
N ALA A 184 -1.84 2.32 2.60
CA ALA A 184 -2.71 3.42 2.99
C ALA A 184 -4.20 3.06 2.83
N ILE A 185 -4.56 2.41 1.72
CA ILE A 185 -5.95 2.05 1.46
C ILE A 185 -6.41 0.93 2.39
N SER A 186 -5.57 -0.09 2.64
CA SER A 186 -5.91 -1.18 3.57
C SER A 186 -6.13 -0.66 4.99
N THR A 187 -5.36 0.33 5.44
CA THR A 187 -5.62 1.03 6.71
C THR A 187 -6.98 1.71 6.73
N ILE A 188 -7.35 2.41 5.65
CA ILE A 188 -8.67 3.07 5.54
C ILE A 188 -9.80 2.05 5.54
N TYR A 189 -9.67 0.97 4.77
CA TYR A 189 -10.65 -0.09 4.70
C TYR A 189 -10.88 -0.74 6.07
N PHE A 190 -9.80 -1.07 6.80
CA PHE A 190 -9.91 -1.64 8.13
C PHE A 190 -10.53 -0.67 9.14
N GLU A 191 -10.15 0.61 9.09
CA GLU A 191 -10.75 1.64 9.92
C GLU A 191 -12.25 1.77 9.65
N LEU A 192 -12.66 1.75 8.37
CA LEU A 192 -14.06 1.84 7.99
C LEU A 192 -14.88 0.65 8.49
N ASN A 193 -14.36 -0.57 8.36
CA ASN A 193 -15.00 -1.75 8.97
C ASN A 193 -15.12 -1.60 10.49
N SER A 194 -14.04 -1.17 11.15
CA SER A 194 -14.02 -0.98 12.61
C SER A 194 -15.07 0.05 13.06
N GLN A 195 -15.21 1.16 12.36
CA GLN A 195 -16.24 2.16 12.65
C GLN A 195 -17.66 1.60 12.48
N ILE A 196 -17.93 0.86 11.41
CA ILE A 196 -19.24 0.27 11.18
C ILE A 196 -19.57 -0.75 12.28
N GLU A 197 -18.63 -1.64 12.62
CA GLU A 197 -18.80 -2.60 13.71
C GLU A 197 -19.05 -1.91 15.06
N GLU A 198 -18.29 -0.87 15.38
CA GLU A 198 -18.45 -0.08 16.61
C GLU A 198 -19.82 0.59 16.67
N GLN A 199 -20.31 1.12 15.55
CA GLN A 199 -21.62 1.73 15.45
C GLN A 199 -22.76 0.72 15.60
N GLN A 200 -22.65 -0.45 14.97
CA GLN A 200 -23.62 -1.53 15.13
C GLN A 200 -23.66 -2.01 16.58
N LYS A 201 -22.50 -2.20 17.22
CA LYS A 201 -22.40 -2.56 18.65
C LYS A 201 -23.04 -1.49 19.53
N LEU A 202 -22.75 -0.21 19.29
CA LEU A 202 -23.33 0.88 20.06
C LEU A 202 -24.85 0.95 19.87
N HIS A 203 -25.34 0.84 18.64
CA HIS A 203 -26.77 0.82 18.32
C HIS A 203 -27.50 -0.30 19.08
N ASN A 204 -26.90 -1.50 19.15
CA ASN A 204 -27.45 -2.63 19.90
C ASN A 204 -27.46 -2.41 21.43
N LEU A 205 -26.63 -1.52 21.96
CA LEU A 205 -26.50 -1.22 23.40
C LEU A 205 -27.34 -0.02 23.85
N MET A 206 -27.85 0.82 22.94
CA MET A 206 -28.62 2.03 23.28
C MET A 206 -30.07 1.70 23.68
N ALA A 207 -30.57 2.34 24.75
CA ALA A 207 -31.96 2.30 25.19
C ALA A 207 -32.65 3.66 24.93
N PRO A 208 -33.90 3.71 24.43
CA PRO A 208 -34.98 2.74 24.65
C PRO A 208 -35.37 1.87 23.43
N MET A 209 -36.11 0.78 23.73
CA MET A 209 -36.74 -0.22 22.84
C MET A 209 -37.82 0.36 21.89
N VAL A 210 -37.61 1.51 21.25
CA VAL A 210 -38.57 2.14 20.34
C VAL A 210 -37.96 2.31 18.95
N TRP A 211 -37.83 1.20 18.23
CA TRP A 211 -37.69 1.20 16.76
C TRP A 211 -38.05 -0.16 16.13
N GLU A 212 -38.90 -0.96 16.79
CA GLU A 212 -39.65 -2.01 16.11
C GLU A 212 -40.79 -1.39 15.29
N THR A 213 -40.47 -0.58 14.28
CA THR A 213 -41.35 -0.39 13.13
C THR A 213 -40.56 0.32 12.02
N GLU A 214 -40.49 -0.34 10.86
CA GLU A 214 -39.96 0.15 9.58
C GLU A 214 -38.47 -0.09 9.28
N GLY A 215 -38.13 -1.35 9.02
CA GLY A 215 -36.98 -1.74 8.19
C GLY A 215 -35.62 -1.67 8.87
N ARG A 216 -34.82 -2.73 8.73
CA ARG A 216 -33.39 -2.76 9.07
C ARG A 216 -32.57 -1.84 8.15
N GLN A 217 -32.93 -0.57 8.01
CA GLN A 217 -32.06 0.41 7.36
C GLN A 217 -31.13 0.95 8.42
N ILE A 218 -29.88 0.49 8.38
CA ILE A 218 -28.79 1.18 9.09
C ILE A 218 -28.78 2.61 8.53
N PRO A 219 -28.71 3.64 9.40
CA PRO A 219 -28.62 5.02 8.93
C PRO A 219 -27.45 5.15 7.95
N ALA A 220 -27.63 5.98 6.92
CA ALA A 220 -26.58 6.29 5.94
C ALA A 220 -25.23 6.53 6.65
N LEU A 221 -24.13 6.09 6.00
CA LEU A 221 -22.79 6.24 6.55
C LEU A 221 -22.60 7.68 7.08
N PRO A 222 -22.12 7.84 8.33
CA PRO A 222 -21.83 9.16 8.85
C PRO A 222 -20.86 9.92 7.92
N PRO A 223 -20.87 11.26 7.94
CA PRO A 223 -20.00 12.06 7.07
C PRO A 223 -18.51 11.68 7.17
N GLN A 224 -18.02 11.36 8.36
CA GLN A 224 -16.63 10.92 8.56
C GLN A 224 -16.33 9.57 7.89
N SER A 225 -17.27 8.63 7.91
CA SER A 225 -17.13 7.30 7.28
C SER A 225 -17.33 7.38 5.77
N GLN A 226 -18.13 8.35 5.29
CA GLN A 226 -18.28 8.63 3.87
C GLN A 226 -16.96 9.06 3.23
N ILE A 227 -16.16 9.91 3.90
CA ILE A 227 -14.84 10.32 3.40
C ILE A 227 -13.91 9.11 3.19
N LEU A 228 -13.97 8.13 4.10
CA LEU A 228 -13.20 6.89 4.02
C LEU A 228 -13.69 5.99 2.88
N TYR A 229 -15.01 5.88 2.73
CA TYR A 229 -15.62 5.13 1.64
C TYR A 229 -15.29 5.74 0.28
N ASP A 230 -15.34 7.06 0.13
CA ASP A 230 -14.94 7.75 -1.09
C ASP A 230 -13.45 7.51 -1.41
N ALA A 231 -12.59 7.40 -0.39
CA ALA A 231 -11.19 7.03 -0.58
C ALA A 231 -11.03 5.58 -1.08
N LEU A 232 -11.88 4.66 -0.60
CA LEU A 232 -11.91 3.27 -1.08
C LEU A 232 -12.42 3.17 -2.54
N LEU A 233 -13.42 3.97 -2.92
CA LEU A 233 -13.86 4.07 -4.32
C LEU A 233 -12.76 4.62 -5.23
N ARG A 234 -12.04 5.67 -4.78
CA ARG A 234 -10.88 6.19 -5.51
C ARG A 234 -9.78 5.14 -5.65
N ALA A 235 -9.54 4.34 -4.63
CA ALA A 235 -8.58 3.24 -4.67
C ALA A 235 -8.93 2.18 -5.72
N HIS A 236 -10.20 1.77 -5.78
CA HIS A 236 -10.67 0.84 -6.80
C HIS A 236 -10.44 1.41 -8.21
N ARG A 237 -10.76 2.70 -8.42
CA ARG A 237 -10.46 3.40 -9.68
C ARG A 237 -8.97 3.44 -10.00
N ILE A 238 -8.11 3.74 -9.02
CA ILE A 238 -6.65 3.72 -9.20
C ILE A 238 -6.20 2.33 -9.66
N ALA A 239 -6.67 1.26 -9.02
CA ALA A 239 -6.29 -0.09 -9.42
C ALA A 239 -6.76 -0.46 -10.84
N LEU A 240 -7.97 -0.03 -11.24
CA LEU A 240 -8.47 -0.21 -12.60
C LEU A 240 -7.58 0.53 -13.62
N LEU A 241 -7.23 1.78 -13.34
CA LEU A 241 -6.33 2.57 -14.20
C LEU A 241 -4.95 1.92 -14.34
N ARG A 242 -4.45 1.28 -13.27
CA ARG A 242 -3.18 0.54 -13.33
C ARG A 242 -3.28 -0.67 -14.25
N LEU A 243 -4.36 -1.46 -14.14
CA LEU A 243 -4.61 -2.60 -15.02
C LEU A 243 -4.71 -2.16 -16.49
N GLN A 244 -5.39 -1.05 -16.73
CA GLN A 244 -5.49 -0.43 -18.07
C GLN A 244 -4.16 0.10 -18.61
N ASN A 245 -3.21 0.40 -17.73
CA ASN A 245 -1.84 0.81 -18.09
C ASN A 245 -0.86 -0.37 -18.12
N GLY A 246 -1.33 -1.61 -18.31
CA GLY A 246 -0.47 -2.78 -18.50
C GLY A 246 -0.07 -3.50 -17.20
N GLU A 247 -0.63 -3.18 -16.04
CA GLU A 247 -0.35 -3.97 -14.83
C GLU A 247 -0.91 -5.40 -14.97
N THR A 248 -0.05 -6.42 -14.91
CA THR A 248 -0.45 -7.83 -15.09
C THR A 248 -1.06 -8.50 -13.85
N ASN A 249 -1.15 -7.76 -12.73
CA ASN A 249 -1.64 -8.29 -11.46
C ASN A 249 -3.02 -7.70 -11.11
N PRO A 250 -4.12 -8.45 -11.34
CA PRO A 250 -5.48 -7.96 -11.09
C PRO A 250 -5.90 -8.00 -9.61
N LYS A 251 -5.08 -8.55 -8.70
CA LYS A 251 -5.45 -8.74 -7.29
C LYS A 251 -5.84 -7.44 -6.61
N GLY A 252 -5.21 -6.33 -6.98
CA GLY A 252 -5.56 -4.97 -6.52
C GLY A 252 -7.01 -4.63 -6.80
N VAL A 253 -7.43 -4.81 -8.05
CA VAL A 253 -8.77 -4.45 -8.46
C VAL A 253 -9.80 -5.33 -7.78
N VAL A 254 -9.57 -6.66 -7.77
CA VAL A 254 -10.48 -7.61 -7.12
C VAL A 254 -10.60 -7.32 -5.63
N PHE A 255 -9.48 -7.06 -4.95
CA PHE A 255 -9.51 -6.70 -3.53
C PHE A 255 -10.36 -5.46 -3.27
N PHE A 256 -10.12 -4.36 -3.99
CA PHE A 256 -10.89 -3.13 -3.74
C PHE A 256 -12.36 -3.28 -4.14
N ALA A 257 -12.68 -4.06 -5.17
CA ALA A 257 -14.06 -4.37 -5.53
C ALA A 257 -14.78 -5.11 -4.39
N CYS A 258 -14.15 -6.16 -3.85
CA CYS A 258 -14.65 -6.90 -2.70
C CYS A 258 -14.77 -6.03 -1.46
N ALA A 259 -13.77 -5.17 -1.20
CA ALA A 259 -13.78 -4.25 -0.07
C ALA A 259 -14.97 -3.29 -0.14
N THR A 260 -15.22 -2.65 -1.30
CA THR A 260 -16.39 -1.79 -1.51
C THR A 260 -17.69 -2.57 -1.34
N ALA A 261 -17.80 -3.75 -1.97
CA ALA A 261 -18.99 -4.60 -1.89
C ALA A 261 -19.31 -5.05 -0.46
N ARG A 262 -18.29 -5.31 0.36
CA ARG A 262 -18.46 -5.61 1.79
C ARG A 262 -19.07 -4.41 2.52
N ILE A 263 -18.53 -3.21 2.33
CA ILE A 263 -19.05 -2.01 2.99
C ILE A 263 -20.50 -1.75 2.55
N ASP A 264 -20.80 -1.88 1.27
CA ASP A 264 -22.17 -1.72 0.75
C ASP A 264 -23.13 -2.72 1.38
N ALA A 265 -22.73 -4.00 1.49
CA ALA A 265 -23.52 -5.03 2.14
C ALA A 265 -23.74 -4.74 3.62
N LEU A 266 -22.69 -4.31 4.34
CA LEU A 266 -22.76 -3.93 5.75
C LEU A 266 -23.71 -2.74 5.97
N VAL A 267 -23.70 -1.74 5.08
CA VAL A 267 -24.62 -0.58 5.15
C VAL A 267 -26.05 -0.98 4.79
N ALA A 268 -26.23 -1.85 3.80
CA ALA A 268 -27.54 -2.35 3.38
C ALA A 268 -28.15 -3.40 4.34
N GLY A 269 -27.40 -3.87 5.34
CA GLY A 269 -27.81 -4.97 6.21
C GLY A 269 -27.94 -6.32 5.48
N ALA A 270 -27.21 -6.49 4.37
CA ALA A 270 -27.11 -7.73 3.61
C ALA A 270 -25.96 -8.60 4.14
N ASP A 271 -25.90 -9.87 3.69
CA ASP A 271 -24.78 -10.77 4.00
C ASP A 271 -23.48 -10.30 3.31
N PRO A 272 -22.47 -9.83 4.07
CA PRO A 272 -21.24 -9.32 3.49
C PRO A 272 -20.41 -10.39 2.79
N GLU A 273 -20.39 -11.62 3.31
CA GLU A 273 -19.54 -12.69 2.76
C GLU A 273 -20.08 -13.19 1.42
N ALA A 274 -21.40 -13.38 1.33
CA ALA A 274 -22.04 -13.71 0.07
C ALA A 274 -21.78 -12.64 -1.00
N LYS A 275 -21.86 -11.36 -0.63
CA LYS A 275 -21.66 -10.26 -1.58
C LYS A 275 -20.20 -10.10 -2.02
N VAL A 276 -19.26 -10.32 -1.09
CA VAL A 276 -17.82 -10.37 -1.41
C VAL A 276 -17.51 -11.48 -2.40
N LEU A 277 -18.03 -12.70 -2.18
CA LEU A 277 -17.79 -13.85 -3.05
C LEU A 277 -18.40 -13.64 -4.46
N GLU A 278 -19.62 -13.13 -4.53
CA GLU A 278 -20.28 -12.77 -5.79
C GLU A 278 -19.43 -11.76 -6.57
N THR A 279 -19.00 -10.69 -5.88
CA THR A 279 -18.21 -9.62 -6.48
C THR A 279 -16.86 -10.15 -6.96
N ALA A 280 -16.15 -10.94 -6.15
CA ALA A 280 -14.86 -11.53 -6.52
C ALA A 280 -14.94 -12.29 -7.85
N ARG A 281 -15.96 -13.15 -8.01
CA ARG A 281 -16.18 -13.92 -9.24
C ARG A 281 -16.40 -13.01 -10.44
N SER A 282 -17.27 -12.01 -10.29
CA SER A 282 -17.56 -11.07 -11.38
C SER A 282 -16.34 -10.20 -11.75
N SER A 283 -15.59 -9.71 -10.76
CA SER A 283 -14.39 -8.92 -10.98
C SER A 283 -13.31 -9.70 -11.71
N ILE A 284 -13.09 -10.98 -11.38
CA ILE A 284 -12.09 -11.81 -12.08
C ILE A 284 -12.42 -11.91 -13.58
N VAL A 285 -13.69 -12.10 -13.94
CA VAL A 285 -14.14 -12.17 -15.34
C VAL A 285 -13.90 -10.83 -16.04
N GLU A 286 -14.24 -9.72 -15.39
CA GLU A 286 -14.00 -8.38 -15.92
C GLU A 286 -12.51 -8.09 -16.10
N MET A 287 -11.68 -8.44 -15.11
CA MET A 287 -10.24 -8.18 -15.15
C MET A 287 -9.56 -8.99 -16.26
N ARG A 288 -10.00 -10.24 -16.47
CA ARG A 288 -9.55 -11.05 -17.59
C ARG A 288 -9.80 -10.36 -18.92
N ARG A 289 -11.01 -9.79 -19.11
CA ARG A 289 -11.34 -9.05 -20.33
C ARG A 289 -10.45 -7.83 -20.49
N ILE A 290 -10.32 -6.98 -19.46
CA ILE A 290 -9.49 -5.78 -19.52
C ILE A 290 -8.03 -6.13 -19.85
N MET A 291 -7.48 -7.17 -19.23
CA MET A 291 -6.11 -7.60 -19.49
C MET A 291 -5.92 -8.10 -20.93
N ALA A 292 -6.89 -8.85 -21.47
CA ALA A 292 -6.85 -9.29 -22.86
C ALA A 292 -6.94 -8.10 -23.84
N ASP A 293 -7.83 -7.15 -23.57
CA ASP A 293 -7.99 -5.93 -24.38
C ASP A 293 -6.71 -5.08 -24.39
N VAL A 294 -6.06 -4.92 -23.22
CA VAL A 294 -4.80 -4.19 -23.08
C VAL A 294 -3.68 -4.92 -23.84
N TYR A 295 -3.59 -6.24 -23.69
CA TYR A 295 -2.59 -7.04 -24.41
C TYR A 295 -2.72 -6.89 -25.93
N GLU A 296 -3.95 -7.00 -26.46
CA GLU A 296 -4.23 -6.83 -27.89
C GLU A 296 -3.87 -5.43 -28.38
N GLN A 297 -4.15 -4.38 -27.59
CA GLN A 297 -3.77 -3.01 -27.94
C GLN A 297 -2.25 -2.80 -28.01
N GLU A 298 -1.50 -3.43 -27.09
CA GLU A 298 -0.04 -3.28 -27.02
C GLU A 298 0.71 -4.14 -28.04
N HIS A 299 0.22 -5.35 -28.32
CA HIS A 299 0.94 -6.36 -29.11
C HIS A 299 0.33 -6.58 -30.51
N GLY A 300 -0.90 -6.17 -30.74
CA GLY A 300 -1.63 -6.38 -32.00
C GLY A 300 -2.21 -7.78 -32.18
N ASP A 301 -2.05 -8.67 -31.18
CA ASP A 301 -2.51 -10.06 -31.20
C ASP A 301 -3.43 -10.35 -30.00
N SER A 302 -4.45 -11.18 -30.19
CA SER A 302 -5.39 -11.56 -29.13
C SER A 302 -4.83 -12.68 -28.24
N ILE A 303 -5.03 -12.60 -26.93
CA ILE A 303 -4.69 -13.65 -25.96
C ILE A 303 -5.95 -14.28 -25.35
N ASP A 304 -6.00 -15.61 -25.29
CA ASP A 304 -7.06 -16.33 -24.57
C ASP A 304 -6.61 -16.63 -23.13
N LEU A 305 -7.14 -15.87 -22.17
CA LEU A 305 -6.87 -16.06 -20.75
C LEU A 305 -7.84 -17.05 -20.08
N ASN A 306 -8.66 -17.79 -20.85
CA ASN A 306 -9.58 -18.82 -20.31
C ASN A 306 -8.94 -20.21 -20.24
N THR A 307 -7.83 -20.45 -20.95
CA THR A 307 -7.19 -21.76 -21.03
C THR A 307 -6.28 -22.00 -19.82
N SER A 308 -6.71 -22.87 -18.90
CA SER A 308 -5.87 -23.43 -17.85
C SER A 308 -4.89 -24.44 -18.46
N VAL A 309 -3.73 -24.00 -18.93
CA VAL A 309 -2.63 -24.94 -19.21
C VAL A 309 -2.12 -25.45 -17.86
N ALA A 310 -2.21 -26.76 -17.65
CA ALA A 310 -1.67 -27.41 -16.45
C ALA A 310 -0.18 -27.05 -16.33
N ARG A 311 0.17 -26.25 -15.31
CA ARG A 311 1.57 -25.85 -15.07
C ARG A 311 2.39 -27.09 -14.76
N ASP A 312 3.33 -27.41 -15.65
CA ASP A 312 4.41 -28.36 -15.36
C ASP A 312 5.23 -27.80 -14.19
N ARG A 313 5.37 -28.59 -13.12
CA ARG A 313 6.01 -28.18 -11.85
C ARG A 313 7.55 -28.19 -11.93
N SER A 314 8.10 -28.23 -13.13
CA SER A 314 9.53 -28.42 -13.41
C SER A 314 10.32 -27.11 -13.50
N HIS A 315 9.69 -25.94 -13.46
CA HIS A 315 10.38 -24.65 -13.57
C HIS A 315 10.72 -24.05 -12.19
N GLY A 316 12.02 -23.83 -12.01
CA GLY A 316 12.66 -23.46 -10.75
C GLY A 316 12.24 -22.09 -10.21
N ARG A 317 12.52 -21.92 -8.91
CA ARG A 317 12.41 -20.67 -8.17
C ARG A 317 13.17 -19.55 -8.88
N GLY A 318 12.48 -18.46 -9.16
CA GLY A 318 13.09 -17.17 -9.45
C GLY A 318 13.19 -16.88 -10.93
N ASP A 319 12.05 -16.62 -11.56
CA ASP A 319 12.04 -15.67 -12.67
C ASP A 319 10.93 -14.64 -12.42
N GLY A 320 11.22 -13.41 -12.82
CA GLY A 320 10.45 -12.22 -12.47
C GLY A 320 9.01 -12.24 -12.96
N ALA A 321 8.28 -11.17 -12.65
CA ALA A 321 6.86 -10.98 -12.88
C ALA A 321 6.42 -10.92 -14.37
N ASP A 322 7.22 -11.36 -15.34
CA ASP A 322 7.16 -10.79 -16.69
C ASP A 322 6.96 -11.77 -17.85
N ASP A 323 6.80 -13.09 -17.65
CA ASP A 323 6.41 -13.97 -18.77
C ASP A 323 5.17 -14.82 -18.47
N VAL A 324 4.02 -14.28 -18.88
CA VAL A 324 2.72 -14.99 -18.91
C VAL A 324 2.48 -15.64 -20.30
N THR A 325 3.35 -15.38 -21.27
CA THR A 325 3.22 -15.83 -22.67
C THR A 325 3.85 -17.20 -22.91
N GLY A 326 4.82 -17.60 -22.07
CA GLY A 326 5.57 -18.84 -22.22
C GLY A 326 6.50 -18.84 -23.44
N GLN A 327 6.83 -17.64 -23.96
CA GLN A 327 7.64 -17.47 -25.16
C GLN A 327 9.07 -16.98 -24.87
N HIS A 328 9.44 -16.76 -23.60
CA HIS A 328 10.75 -16.27 -23.19
C HIS A 328 11.18 -15.03 -23.98
N VAL A 329 10.31 -14.02 -24.03
CA VAL A 329 10.67 -12.73 -24.63
C VAL A 329 11.65 -12.04 -23.67
N PRO A 330 12.88 -11.70 -24.10
CA PRO A 330 13.87 -11.11 -23.21
C PRO A 330 13.40 -9.72 -22.74
N THR A 331 12.96 -9.60 -21.50
CA THR A 331 12.88 -8.30 -20.82
C THR A 331 14.30 -7.99 -20.33
N GLY A 332 14.79 -6.78 -20.64
CA GLY A 332 16.20 -6.38 -20.49
C GLY A 332 16.75 -6.28 -19.05
N THR A 333 16.33 -7.18 -18.17
CA THR A 333 16.69 -7.28 -16.74
C THR A 333 17.54 -8.50 -16.40
N GLU A 334 18.06 -9.24 -17.39
CA GLU A 334 19.00 -10.34 -17.15
C GLU A 334 20.36 -9.82 -16.65
N ALA A 335 20.52 -9.76 -15.32
CA ALA A 335 21.82 -9.73 -14.69
C ALA A 335 22.17 -11.16 -14.23
N ASN A 336 23.16 -11.74 -14.91
CA ASN A 336 23.78 -13.04 -14.65
C ASN A 336 23.86 -13.44 -13.17
N ALA A 337 23.41 -14.66 -12.85
CA ALA A 337 23.81 -15.38 -11.64
C ALA A 337 23.84 -16.89 -11.90
N ASP A 338 24.86 -17.35 -12.62
CA ASP A 338 25.32 -18.74 -12.55
C ASP A 338 26.06 -18.95 -11.23
N ILE A 339 25.38 -19.45 -10.17
CA ILE A 339 26.03 -20.19 -9.09
C ILE A 339 25.13 -21.34 -8.64
N ASP A 340 25.52 -22.54 -9.06
CA ASP A 340 25.04 -23.84 -8.59
C ASP A 340 25.38 -24.05 -7.10
N VAL A 341 24.38 -24.25 -6.24
CA VAL A 341 24.56 -24.97 -4.97
C VAL A 341 23.32 -25.81 -4.68
N ALA A 342 23.47 -27.13 -4.87
CA ALA A 342 22.56 -28.15 -4.37
C ALA A 342 22.77 -28.39 -2.86
N MET A 343 21.67 -28.51 -2.10
CA MET A 343 21.44 -29.29 -0.86
C MET A 343 20.05 -28.83 -0.34
N GLY A 344 19.05 -29.63 0.01
CA GLY A 344 18.92 -30.99 0.52
C GLY A 344 17.70 -30.92 1.45
N ALA A 345 16.63 -31.66 1.14
CA ALA A 345 15.35 -31.60 1.85
C ALA A 345 15.42 -32.21 3.26
N ASP A 346 14.70 -31.63 4.23
CA ASP A 346 13.65 -32.28 5.05
C ASP A 346 13.40 -31.57 6.40
N SER A 347 12.17 -31.76 6.91
CA SER A 347 11.52 -31.23 8.14
C SER A 347 10.62 -30.00 7.89
N GLU A 348 9.38 -30.16 7.43
CA GLU A 348 8.19 -30.63 8.18
C GLU A 348 7.67 -29.59 9.20
N PHE A 349 6.74 -28.74 8.74
CA PHE A 349 5.59 -28.29 9.54
C PHE A 349 4.44 -27.94 8.58
N GLY A 350 3.80 -28.99 8.06
CA GLY A 350 2.44 -28.91 7.56
C GLY A 350 1.50 -29.21 8.72
N LEU A 351 0.51 -28.34 8.95
CA LEU A 351 -0.78 -28.62 9.60
C LEU A 351 -1.54 -27.28 9.73
N GLU A 352 -1.97 -26.65 8.63
CA GLU A 352 -2.92 -25.51 8.75
C GLU A 352 -3.71 -25.13 7.48
N LEU A 353 -3.78 -25.99 6.46
CA LEU A 353 -4.55 -25.68 5.24
C LEU A 353 -5.90 -26.42 5.11
N GLN A 354 -6.25 -27.26 6.10
CA GLN A 354 -7.53 -27.97 6.11
C GLN A 354 -8.55 -27.36 7.10
N SER A 355 -8.15 -26.34 7.88
CA SER A 355 -9.05 -25.50 8.68
C SER A 355 -9.49 -24.22 7.95
N SER A 356 -8.81 -23.84 6.86
CA SER A 356 -8.95 -22.55 6.19
C SER A 356 -10.14 -22.42 5.23
N LEU A 357 -10.96 -23.46 5.07
CA LEU A 357 -12.19 -23.41 4.25
C LEU A 357 -13.45 -23.78 5.02
N SER A 358 -13.33 -24.06 6.32
CA SER A 358 -14.47 -24.30 7.22
C SER A 358 -14.50 -23.34 8.42
N GLY A 359 -13.59 -22.37 8.49
CA GLY A 359 -13.58 -21.29 9.47
C GLY A 359 -13.74 -19.95 8.75
N ASP A 360 -14.60 -19.08 9.30
CA ASP A 360 -14.83 -17.71 8.86
C ASP A 360 -13.53 -17.04 8.36
N LEU A 361 -13.48 -16.68 7.07
CA LEU A 361 -12.41 -15.87 6.50
C LEU A 361 -12.46 -14.48 7.14
N ASP A 362 -11.73 -14.27 8.23
CA ASP A 362 -11.57 -12.95 8.82
C ASP A 362 -10.63 -12.09 7.96
N PHE A 363 -11.21 -11.52 6.89
CA PHE A 363 -10.58 -10.54 6.00
C PHE A 363 -10.03 -9.30 6.73
N SER A 364 -10.35 -9.09 8.01
CA SER A 364 -9.92 -7.88 8.74
C SER A 364 -8.55 -8.04 9.41
N SER A 365 -8.23 -9.21 9.98
CA SER A 365 -7.06 -9.36 10.87
C SER A 365 -5.82 -9.99 10.21
N GLN A 366 -5.95 -11.10 9.48
CA GLN A 366 -4.83 -11.75 8.77
C GLN A 366 -4.32 -10.89 7.59
N PHE A 367 -5.24 -10.22 6.91
CA PHE A 367 -5.00 -9.40 5.73
C PHE A 367 -4.06 -8.20 5.95
N LEU A 368 -4.11 -7.60 7.15
CA LEU A 368 -3.22 -6.51 7.58
C LEU A 368 -1.96 -6.99 8.27
N GLN A 369 -1.82 -8.27 8.60
CA GLN A 369 -0.62 -8.81 9.24
C GLN A 369 0.44 -9.14 8.20
N ASP A 370 0.04 -9.70 7.05
CA ASP A 370 0.93 -9.95 5.91
C ASP A 370 0.29 -9.42 4.62
N PRO A 371 0.87 -8.42 3.93
CA PRO A 371 0.43 -7.94 2.62
C PRO A 371 1.27 -8.55 1.49
N GLU A 372 2.26 -9.40 1.79
CA GLU A 372 3.12 -10.01 0.77
C GLU A 372 2.35 -10.98 -0.13
N TRP A 373 1.22 -11.56 0.32
CA TRP A 373 0.31 -12.35 -0.52
C TRP A 373 -0.22 -11.56 -1.75
N PHE A 374 -0.27 -10.23 -1.65
CA PHE A 374 -0.66 -9.35 -2.75
C PHE A 374 0.40 -9.30 -3.85
N PHE A 375 1.67 -9.41 -3.46
CA PHE A 375 2.84 -9.38 -4.33
C PHE A 375 3.30 -10.78 -4.77
N SER A 376 2.93 -11.82 -4.01
CA SER A 376 3.19 -13.23 -4.30
C SER A 376 2.28 -13.74 -5.41
N SER A 377 2.81 -14.31 -6.49
CA SER A 377 2.02 -14.94 -7.57
C SER A 377 1.64 -16.40 -7.28
N SER A 378 2.17 -17.01 -6.21
CA SER A 378 2.05 -18.45 -5.94
C SER A 378 0.80 -18.88 -5.18
N ASP A 379 0.17 -17.98 -4.41
CA ASP A 379 -0.75 -18.40 -3.34
C ASP A 379 -2.20 -18.66 -3.80
N TRP A 380 -2.44 -18.74 -5.12
CA TRP A 380 -3.78 -18.98 -5.68
C TRP A 380 -3.94 -20.31 -6.44
N THR A 381 -2.92 -21.18 -6.48
CA THR A 381 -2.99 -22.43 -7.25
C THR A 381 -3.57 -23.62 -6.49
N GLY A 382 -4.57 -23.42 -5.64
CA GLY A 382 -5.26 -24.52 -4.99
C GLY A 382 -6.74 -24.23 -4.86
N MET A 383 -7.57 -24.89 -5.69
CA MET A 383 -8.88 -25.47 -5.36
C MET A 383 -9.68 -25.73 -6.66
N LEU A 384 -9.68 -26.99 -7.13
CA LEU A 384 -10.88 -27.82 -7.35
C LEU A 384 -10.52 -29.11 -8.11
N GLY A 385 -10.99 -30.23 -7.58
CA GLY A 385 -10.95 -31.53 -8.25
C GLY A 385 -11.24 -32.68 -7.27
N ASP A 386 -12.52 -32.95 -7.04
CA ASP A 386 -13.01 -34.20 -6.45
C ASP A 386 -12.36 -35.42 -7.11
N SER A 387 -11.86 -36.37 -6.30
CA SER A 387 -12.03 -37.79 -6.63
C SER A 387 -12.06 -38.66 -5.38
N MET A 388 -13.11 -39.47 -5.33
CA MET A 388 -13.41 -40.60 -4.47
C MET A 388 -12.20 -41.45 -4.05
N ASP A 389 -12.14 -41.71 -2.75
CA ASP A 389 -12.03 -43.03 -2.09
C ASP A 389 -11.53 -44.23 -2.92
N ILE A 390 -10.31 -44.72 -2.64
CA ILE A 390 -9.99 -46.17 -2.55
C ILE A 390 -8.83 -46.35 -1.57
N GLY A 391 -9.06 -47.14 -0.51
CA GLY A 391 -8.09 -47.37 0.56
C GLY A 391 -6.92 -48.28 0.23
N LEU A 392 -5.83 -48.09 0.99
CA LEU A 392 -5.18 -49.06 1.87
C LEU A 392 -4.10 -48.35 2.70
#